data_AF-A0A941LMW1-F1
#
_entry.id   AF-A0A941LMW1-F1
#
_cell.length_a   1.000
_cell.length_b   1.000
_cell.length_c   1.000
_cell.angle_alpha   90.00
_cell.angle_beta   90.00
_cell.angle_gamma   90.00
#
_symmetry.space_group_name_H-M   'P 1'
#
loop_
_entity.id
_entity.type
_entity.pdbx_description
1 polymer ?
#
loop_
_entity_poly.entity_id
_entity_poly.type
_entity_poly.pdbx_seq_one_letter_code
_entity_poly.pdbx_strand_id
1 'polypeptide(L)' 'MGRGGRKPGEPIYLRRHMIALALAVGLPIVLLQLYKIYVGPVSFDAQMGFVILVSILAGIILYYTYRSSAQNQP' A
#
# COMPACT_ATOMS: atom_id res chain seq x y z
N MET A 1 20.05 3.41 32.00
CA MET A 1 19.80 2.79 30.67
C MET A 1 18.58 1.89 30.78
N GLY A 2 17.37 2.47 30.64
CA GLY A 2 16.13 1.69 30.64
C GLY A 2 15.86 1.19 29.23
N ARG A 3 15.98 -0.13 29.01
CA ARG A 3 15.54 -0.76 27.76
C ARG A 3 14.03 -0.54 27.66
N GLY A 4 13.60 0.34 26.76
CA GLY A 4 12.20 0.58 26.45
C GLY A 4 11.56 -0.69 25.91
N GLY A 5 11.04 -1.52 26.81
CA GLY A 5 10.18 -2.65 26.49
C GLY A 5 8.91 -2.10 25.86
N ARG A 6 8.74 -2.37 24.57
CA ARG A 6 7.54 -2.01 23.81
C ARG A 6 6.33 -2.73 24.38
N LYS A 7 5.25 -2.00 24.65
CA LYS A 7 4.01 -2.59 25.16
C LYS A 7 3.34 -3.40 24.04
N PRO A 8 2.77 -4.58 24.33
CA PRO A 8 1.92 -5.29 23.36
C PRO A 8 0.75 -4.37 23.01
N GLY A 9 0.63 -4.00 21.73
CA GLY A 9 -0.39 -3.04 21.26
C GLY A 9 0.10 -1.61 21.03
N GLU A 10 1.39 -1.28 21.25
CA GLU A 10 1.92 -0.01 20.76
C GLU A 10 1.91 0.02 19.22
N PRO A 11 1.37 1.07 18.58
CA PRO A 11 1.28 1.21 17.12
C PRO A 11 2.64 1.52 16.49
N ILE A 12 3.63 0.65 16.72
CA ILE A 12 5.01 0.78 16.24
C ILE A 12 5.08 0.79 14.70
N TYR A 13 4.03 0.32 14.03
CA TYR A 13 3.93 0.27 12.58
C TYR A 13 2.85 1.17 11.99
N LEU A 14 2.00 1.84 12.77
CA LEU A 14 0.82 2.56 12.24
C LEU A 14 1.22 3.66 11.24
N ARG A 15 2.30 4.41 11.51
CA ARG A 15 2.77 5.45 10.58
C ARG A 15 3.24 4.86 9.25
N ARG A 16 4.01 3.77 9.30
CA ARG A 16 4.46 3.05 8.08
C ARG A 16 3.27 2.37 7.37
N HIS A 17 2.27 1.93 8.14
CA HIS A 17 1.02 1.37 7.63
C HIS A 17 0.23 2.39 6.82
N MET A 18 0.02 3.56 7.40
CA MET A 18 -0.68 4.65 6.74
C MET A 18 0.07 5.15 5.50
N ILE A 19 1.41 5.18 5.53
CA ILE A 19 2.22 5.55 4.35
C ILE A 19 2.13 4.49 3.25
N ALA A 20 2.28 3.20 3.59
CA ALA A 20 2.17 2.12 2.62
C ALA A 20 0.76 2.05 2.02
N LEU A 21 -0.28 2.27 2.84
CA LEU A 21 -1.66 2.34 2.38
C LEU A 21 -1.90 3.55 1.48
N ALA A 22 -1.41 4.73 1.88
CA ALA A 22 -1.52 5.95 1.08
C ALA A 22 -0.80 5.81 -0.26
N LEU A 23 0.36 5.16 -0.30
CA LEU A 23 1.06 4.85 -1.55
C LEU A 23 0.28 3.82 -2.38
N ALA A 24 -0.22 2.74 -1.77
CA ALA A 24 -1.03 1.73 -2.46
C ALA A 24 -2.27 2.32 -3.14
N VAL A 25 -2.93 3.30 -2.51
CA VAL A 25 -4.13 3.95 -3.06
C VAL A 25 -3.78 5.10 -4.00
N GLY A 26 -2.79 5.93 -3.64
CA GLY A 26 -2.45 7.13 -4.39
C GLY A 26 -1.62 6.89 -5.64
N LEU A 27 -0.68 5.94 -5.60
CA LEU A 27 0.22 5.64 -6.71
C LEU A 27 -0.51 5.24 -8.02
N PRO A 28 -1.54 4.36 -8.02
CA PRO A 28 -2.28 4.05 -9.24
C PRO A 28 -2.99 5.27 -9.84
N ILE A 29 -3.52 6.17 -9.00
CA ILE A 29 -4.20 7.39 -9.46
C ILE A 29 -3.20 8.32 -10.14
N VAL A 30 -2.07 8.59 -9.46
CA VAL A 30 -1.01 9.48 -9.98
C VAL A 30 -0.41 8.93 -11.28
N LEU A 31 -0.15 7.62 -11.36
CA LEU A 31 0.38 6.98 -12.56
C LEU A 31 -0.58 7.08 -13.75
N LEU A 32 -1.88 6.84 -13.53
CA LEU A 32 -2.91 6.98 -14.57
C LEU A 32 -3.04 8.42 -15.06
N GLN A 33 -2.97 9.39 -14.14
CA GLN A 33 -3.02 10.80 -14.49
C GLN A 33 -1.78 11.25 -15.26
N LEU A 34 -0.57 10.84 -14.84
CA LEU A 34 0.65 11.10 -15.60
C LEU A 34 0.56 10.51 -17.00
N TYR A 35 0.10 9.26 -17.14
CA TYR A 35 0.00 8.63 -18.45
C TYR A 35 -0.96 9.39 -19.39
N LYS A 36 -2.12 9.82 -18.87
CA LYS A 36 -3.05 10.67 -19.63
C LYS A 36 -2.43 11.99 -20.09
N ILE A 37 -1.55 12.58 -19.28
CA ILE A 37 -0.89 13.86 -19.61
C ILE A 37 0.19 13.66 -20.68
N TYR A 38 0.97 12.58 -20.63
CA TYR A 38 2.14 12.38 -21.49
C TYR A 38 1.90 11.57 -22.77
N VAL A 39 0.91 10.66 -22.78
CA VAL A 39 0.73 9.70 -23.89
C VAL A 39 -0.60 9.88 -24.62
N GLY A 40 -1.67 10.21 -23.91
CA GLY A 40 -3.01 10.40 -24.49
C GLY A 40 -4.12 9.64 -23.75
N PRO A 41 -5.37 9.69 -24.24
CA PRO A 41 -6.51 9.09 -23.57
C PRO A 41 -6.38 7.56 -23.51
N VAL A 42 -6.34 7.02 -22.30
CA VAL A 42 -6.36 5.58 -22.02
C VAL A 42 -7.78 5.05 -22.22
N SER A 43 -7.93 3.94 -22.95
CA SER A 43 -9.22 3.24 -23.07
C SER A 43 -9.68 2.73 -21.71
N PHE A 44 -11.01 2.71 -21.49
CA PHE A 44 -11.59 2.27 -20.22
C PHE A 44 -11.13 0.87 -19.82
N ASP A 45 -11.05 -0.05 -20.78
CA ASP A 45 -10.60 -1.44 -20.55
C ASP A 45 -9.15 -1.51 -20.05
N ALA A 46 -8.25 -0.71 -20.65
CA ALA A 46 -6.85 -0.65 -20.24
C ALA A 46 -6.71 -0.01 -18.84
N GLN A 47 -7.50 1.02 -18.55
CA GLN A 47 -7.53 1.66 -17.22
C GLN A 47 -8.05 0.69 -16.15
N MET A 48 -9.13 -0.04 -16.43
CA MET A 48 -9.70 -1.02 -15.51
C MET A 48 -8.72 -2.16 -15.24
N GLY A 49 -8.10 -2.72 -16.29
CA GLY A 49 -7.08 -3.76 -16.16
C GLY A 49 -5.89 -3.31 -15.31
N PHE A 50 -5.40 -2.08 -15.53
CA PHE A 50 -4.28 -1.53 -14.78
C PHE A 50 -4.61 -1.33 -13.28
N VAL A 51 -5.79 -0.79 -12.96
CA VAL A 51 -6.23 -0.60 -11.57
C VAL A 51 -6.34 -1.94 -10.83
N ILE A 52 -6.89 -2.97 -11.49
CA ILE A 52 -7.01 -4.32 -10.91
C ILE A 52 -5.62 -4.89 -10.62
N LEU A 53 -4.70 -4.81 -11.59
CA LEU A 53 -3.35 -5.35 -11.47
C LEU A 53 -2.57 -4.67 -10.33
N VAL A 54 -2.65 -3.33 -10.24
CA VAL A 54 -2.03 -2.57 -9.14
C VAL A 54 -2.67 -2.90 -7.79
N SER A 55 -4.00 -3.06 -7.73
CA SER A 55 -4.71 -3.42 -6.49
C SER A 55 -4.30 -4.80 -5.97
N ILE A 56 -4.15 -5.79 -6.85
CA ILE A 56 -3.67 -7.13 -6.50
C ILE A 56 -2.24 -7.06 -5.97
N LEU A 57 -1.33 -6.37 -6.67
CA LEU A 57 0.06 -6.21 -6.24
C LEU A 57 0.15 -5.50 -4.89
N ALA A 58 -0.60 -4.41 -4.70
CA ALA A 58 -0.67 -3.69 -3.44
C ALA A 58 -1.19 -4.58 -2.30
N GLY A 59 -2.26 -5.35 -2.53
CA GLY A 59 -2.81 -6.30 -1.57
C GLY A 59 -1.79 -7.38 -1.18
N ILE A 60 -1.04 -7.92 -2.14
CA ILE A 60 0.03 -8.90 -1.89
C ILE A 60 1.16 -8.28 -1.06
N ILE A 61 1.63 -7.08 -1.43
CA ILE A 61 2.68 -6.37 -0.69
C ILE A 61 2.24 -6.11 0.74
N LEU A 62 1.01 -5.65 0.95
CA LEU A 62 0.42 -5.45 2.28
C LEU A 62 0.37 -6.78 3.03
N TYR A 63 -0.13 -7.85 2.42
CA TYR A 63 -0.23 -9.17 3.04
C TYR A 63 1.13 -9.66 3.55
N TYR A 64 2.18 -9.62 2.71
CA TYR A 64 3.52 -10.07 3.11
C TYR A 64 4.17 -9.14 4.14
N THR A 65 4.00 -7.83 3.99
CA THR A 65 4.56 -6.85 4.93
C THR A 65 3.94 -7.01 6.32
N TYR A 66 2.65 -7.33 6.39
CA TYR A 66 1.90 -7.37 7.65
C TYR A 66 1.61 -8.77 8.20
N ARG A 67 2.00 -9.84 7.50
CA ARG A 67 2.00 -11.21 8.04
C ARG A 67 2.74 -11.29 9.39
N SER A 68 3.82 -10.53 9.56
CA SER A 68 4.55 -10.44 10.84
C SER A 68 3.76 -9.75 11.95
N SER A 69 2.83 -8.85 11.62
CA SER A 69 2.00 -8.12 12.58
C SER A 69 0.83 -8.98 13.10
N ALA A 70 0.28 -9.87 12.27
CA ALA A 70 -0.77 -10.81 12.67
C ALA A 70 -0.24 -11.97 13.52
N GLN A 71 1.02 -12.39 13.33
CA GLN A 71 1.65 -13.46 14.12
C GLN A 71 2.24 -12.97 15.47
N ASN A 72 2.29 -11.66 15.70
CA ASN A 72 2.82 -11.06 16.95
C ASN A 72 1.73 -10.68 17.96
N GLN A 73 0.48 -11.11 17.74
CA GLN A 73 -0.57 -11.02 18.76
C GLN A 73 -0.51 -12.29 19.64
N PRO A 74 -0.19 -12.17 20.95
CA PRO A 74 -0.29 -13.28 21.90
C PRO A 74 -1.76 -13.62 22.22
#